data_AF-A0A2G2DUV9-F1
#
_entry.id   AF-A0A2G2DUV9-F1
#
_cell.length_a   1.000
_cell.length_b   1.000
_cell.length_c   1.000
_cell.angle_alpha   90.00
_cell.angle_beta   90.00
_cell.angle_gamma   90.00
#
_symmetry.space_group_name_H-M   'P 1'
#
loop_
_entity.id
_entity.type
_entity.pdbx_description
1 polymer ?
#
loop_
_entity_poly.entity_id
_entity_poly.type
_entity_poly.pdbx_seq_one_letter_code
_entity_poly.pdbx_strand_id
1 'polypeptide(L)' 'MKKKIFRIILTWLCVYPIVTLLILSLTTLDFQLPLWQQTLVITMILVPTMVLIIAPKVGVAIERLAE' A
#
# COMPACT_ATOMS: atom_id res chain seq x y z
N MET A 1 7.06 -14.05 -17.86
CA MET A 1 6.62 -12.63 -17.90
C MET A 1 5.25 -12.40 -17.25
N LYS A 2 4.21 -13.19 -17.57
CA LYS A 2 2.85 -13.04 -17.00
C LYS A 2 2.82 -12.98 -15.46
N LYS A 3 3.54 -13.87 -14.76
CA LYS A 3 3.63 -13.88 -13.28
C LYS A 3 4.22 -12.59 -12.67
N LYS A 4 5.19 -11.95 -13.33
CA LYS A 4 5.77 -10.67 -12.86
C LYS A 4 4.77 -9.52 -13.00
N ILE A 5 4.09 -9.43 -14.14
CA ILE A 5 3.08 -8.40 -14.39
C ILE A 5 1.90 -8.57 -13.44
N PHE A 6 1.43 -9.80 -13.25
CA PHE A 6 0.36 -10.11 -12.30
C PHE A 6 0.74 -9.71 -10.86
N ARG A 7 2.00 -9.94 -10.45
CA ARG A 7 2.51 -9.48 -9.15
C ARG A 7 2.46 -7.97 -8.99
N ILE A 8 2.86 -7.23 -10.01
CA ILE A 8 2.87 -5.76 -9.98
C ILE A 8 1.44 -5.24 -9.88
N ILE A 9 0.52 -5.77 -10.68
CA ILE A 9 -0.89 -5.37 -10.66
C ILE A 9 -1.52 -5.66 -9.29
N LEU A 10 -1.28 -6.86 -8.73
CA LEU A 10 -1.86 -7.25 -7.44
C LEU A 10 -1.29 -6.40 -6.29
N THR A 11 0.01 -6.11 -6.32
CA THR A 11 0.64 -5.19 -5.36
C THR A 11 0.00 -3.81 -5.47
N TRP A 12 -0.10 -3.26 -6.69
CA TRP A 12 -0.69 -1.95 -6.95
C TRP A 12 -2.15 -1.88 -6.46
N LEU A 13 -2.95 -2.92 -6.72
CA LEU A 13 -4.33 -3.04 -6.24
C LEU A 13 -4.44 -3.05 -4.72
N CYS A 14 -3.45 -3.60 -3.99
CA CYS A 14 -3.40 -3.53 -2.53
C CYS A 14 -2.91 -2.17 -2.01
N VAL A 15 -1.93 -1.56 -2.69
CA VAL A 15 -1.32 -0.29 -2.27
C VAL A 15 -2.29 0.87 -2.39
N TYR A 16 -2.91 1.00 -3.56
CA TYR A 16 -3.75 2.13 -3.93
C TYR A 16 -4.88 2.42 -2.92
N PRO A 17 -5.69 1.44 -2.47
CA PRO A 17 -6.73 1.68 -1.48
C PRO A 17 -6.17 2.06 -0.11
N ILE A 18 -5.01 1.52 0.30
CA ILE A 18 -4.39 1.86 1.58
C ILE A 18 -3.94 3.32 1.59
N VAL A 19 -3.28 3.76 0.52
CA VAL A 19 -2.89 5.18 0.37
C VAL A 19 -4.12 6.08 0.38
N THR A 20 -5.16 5.71 -0.38
CA THR A 20 -6.40 6.49 -0.46
C THR A 20 -7.09 6.58 0.91
N LEU A 21 -7.17 5.48 1.65
CA LEU A 21 -7.74 5.46 3.00
C LEU A 21 -6.94 6.30 3.98
N LEU A 22 -5.60 6.24 3.93
CA LEU A 22 -4.75 7.07 4.79
C LEU A 22 -4.95 8.57 4.53
N ILE A 23 -5.01 8.98 3.25
CA ILE A 23 -5.27 10.37 2.87
C ILE A 23 -6.67 10.80 3.32
N LEU A 24 -7.67 9.93 3.12
CA LEU A 24 -9.04 10.21 3.53
C LEU A 24 -9.12 10.36 5.05
N SER A 25 -8.52 9.45 5.82
CA SER A 25 -8.48 9.53 7.28
C SER A 25 -7.84 10.83 7.76
N LEU A 26 -6.68 11.20 7.21
CA LEU A 26 -6.01 12.47 7.55
C LEU A 26 -6.89 13.69 7.25
N THR A 27 -7.58 13.68 6.11
CA THR A 27 -8.51 14.76 5.72
C THR A 27 -9.73 14.80 6.65
N THR A 28 -10.30 13.66 7.03
CA THR A 28 -11.50 13.59 7.89
C THR A 28 -11.24 13.95 9.34
N LEU A 29 -10.01 13.78 9.85
CA LEU A 29 -9.67 14.17 11.22
C LEU A 29 -9.42 15.68 11.37
N ASP A 30 -9.61 16.47 10.31
CA ASP A 30 -9.36 17.93 10.28
C ASP A 30 -7.94 18.31 10.73
N PHE A 31 -6.99 17.39 10.54
CA PHE A 31 -5.57 17.68 10.72
C PHE A 31 -5.11 18.55 9.56
N GLN A 32 -5.17 19.87 9.76
CA GLN A 32 -4.57 20.88 8.87
C GLN A 32 -3.03 20.87 8.99
N LEU A 33 -2.44 19.69 8.80
CA LEU A 33 -0.99 19.54 8.73
C LEU A 33 -0.53 20.05 7.36
N PRO A 34 0.56 20.82 7.29
CA PRO A 34 1.19 21.16 6.02
C PRO A 34 1.55 19.89 5.24
N LEU A 35 1.48 19.98 3.90
CA LEU A 35 1.62 18.83 2.98
C LEU A 35 2.82 17.93 3.33
N TRP A 36 3.97 18.51 3.66
CA TRP A 36 5.18 17.76 4.00
C TRP A 36 5.00 16.83 5.21
N GLN A 37 4.27 17.25 6.24
CA GLN A 37 3.99 16.43 7.43
C GLN A 37 3.01 15.31 7.12
N GLN A 38 1.98 15.60 6.32
CA GLN A 38 1.03 14.57 5.87
C GLN A 38 1.77 13.48 5.09
N THR A 39 2.63 13.86 4.14
CA THR A 39 3.42 12.91 3.35
C THR A 39 4.36 12.10 4.23
N LEU A 40 4.96 12.69 5.26
CA LEU A 40 5.83 12.00 6.21
C LEU A 40 5.06 10.96 7.02
N VAL A 41 3.89 11.31 7.55
CA VAL A 41 3.02 10.37 8.30
C VAL A 41 2.55 9.24 7.40
N ILE A 42 2.07 9.56 6.19
CA ILE A 42 1.63 8.55 5.22
C ILE A 42 2.77 7.62 4.87
N THR A 43 3.96 8.13 4.54
CA THR A 43 5.12 7.29 4.18
C THR A 43 5.62 6.45 5.35
N MET A 44 5.63 7.01 6.57
CA MET A 44 6.01 6.28 7.79
C MET A 44 5.11 5.08 8.06
N ILE A 45 3.83 5.14 7.69
CA ILE A 45 2.89 4.01 7.83
C ILE A 45 2.97 3.10 6.59
N LEU A 46 2.99 3.70 5.40
CA LEU A 46 2.89 2.98 4.13
C LEU A 46 4.10 2.09 3.90
N VAL A 47 5.32 2.59 4.09
CA VAL A 47 6.56 1.86 3.82
C VAL A 47 6.67 0.55 4.63
N PRO A 48 6.55 0.54 5.97
CA PRO A 48 6.62 -0.71 6.73
C PRO A 48 5.45 -1.64 6.37
N THR A 49 4.25 -1.10 6.10
CA THR A 49 3.10 -1.90 5.65
C THR A 49 3.41 -2.59 4.31
N MET A 50 4.02 -1.89 3.36
CA MET A 50 4.44 -2.45 2.07
C MET A 50 5.42 -3.60 2.24
N VAL A 51 6.49 -3.36 3.00
CA VAL A 51 7.63 -4.27 3.09
C VAL A 51 7.29 -5.49 3.93
N LEU A 52 6.62 -5.31 5.06
CA LEU A 52 6.39 -6.36 6.05
C LEU A 52 5.09 -7.14 5.81
N ILE A 53 4.07 -6.51 5.19
CA ILE A 53 2.75 -7.12 5.04
C ILE A 53 2.44 -7.37 3.57
N ILE A 54 2.42 -6.34 2.73
CA ILE A 54 1.89 -6.47 1.36
C ILE A 54 2.82 -7.32 0.49
N ALA A 55 4.11 -7.03 0.46
CA ALA A 55 5.08 -7.78 -0.34
C ALA A 55 5.09 -9.30 -0.06
N PRO A 56 5.18 -9.77 1.20
CA PRO A 56 5.13 -11.20 1.48
C PRO A 56 3.74 -11.81 1.22
N LYS A 57 2.65 -11.12 1.55
CA LYS A 57 1.29 -11.63 1.31
C LYS A 57 0.98 -11.78 -0.17
N VAL A 58 1.39 -10.83 -1.00
CA VAL A 58 1.27 -10.91 -2.46
C VAL A 58 2.14 -12.05 -3.01
N GLY A 59 3.35 -12.26 -2.46
CA GLY A 59 4.19 -13.41 -2.81
C GLY A 59 3.46 -14.74 -2.59
N VAL A 60 2.95 -14.96 -1.38
CA VAL A 60 2.21 -16.19 -1.02
C VAL A 60 0.93 -16.34 -1.85
N ALA A 61 0.18 -15.27 -2.09
CA ALA A 61 -1.06 -15.32 -2.87
C ALA A 61 -0.81 -15.76 -4.32
N ILE A 62 0.30 -15.31 -4.92
CA ILE A 62 0.66 -15.69 -6.29
C ILE A 62 1.15 -17.13 -6.36
N GLU A 63 1.85 -17.60 -5.33
CA GLU A 63 2.32 -18.98 -5.24
C GLU A 63 1.13 -19.95 -5.14
N ARG A 64 0.13 -19.63 -4.30
CA ARG A 64 -1.13 -20.39 -4.19
C ARG A 64 -2.00 -20.38 -5.43
N LEU A 65 -1.98 -19.29 -6.21
CA LEU A 65 -2.71 -19.20 -7.48
C LEU A 65 -1.97 -19.87 -8.65
N ALA A 66 -0.74 -20.32 -8.42
CA ALA A 66 0.09 -20.99 -9.43
C ALA A 66 0.16 -22.51 -9.26
N GLU A 67 -0.37 -23.06 -8.16
CA GLU A 67 -0.76 -24.48 -7.99
C GLU A 67 -2.12 -24.75 -8.63
#